data_AF-A0A1M6MF09-F1
#
_entry.id   AF-A0A1M6MF09-F1
#
_cell.length_a   1.000
_cell.length_b   1.000
_cell.length_c   1.000
_cell.angle_alpha   90.00
_cell.angle_beta   90.00
_cell.angle_gamma   90.00
#
_symmetry.space_group_name_H-M   'P 1'
#
loop_
_entity.id
_entity.type
_entity.pdbx_description
1 polymer ?
#
loop_
_entity_poly.entity_id
_entity_poly.type
_entity_poly.pdbx_seq_one_letter_code
_entity_poly.pdbx_strand_id
1 'polypeptide(L)'
;ESMRSDGGSVMRGNDLLCGTADVMVTDTLTGNIMMKVFSSFTTGGSYEASGFGYGPGIGEDYERTILILSRASGVPVVANALSYAKDLAKGKLAEKCSLEFANAKKAGLDEILESLKETKKTETAAEEVKMPEKETVTGQIAGIDIMDLEDAVTALWKENIYAESGMGCTGPIVRVSEARMEAAITALVKAEFLAE
;
A
#
# COMPACT_ATOMS: atom_id res chain seq x y z
N GLU A 1 -2.16 -28.21 -11.53
CA GLU A 1 -3.54 -27.89 -11.98
C GLU A 1 -4.27 -27.21 -10.84
N SER A 2 -5.04 -26.17 -11.16
CA SER A 2 -5.84 -25.43 -10.16
C SER A 2 -6.96 -26.32 -9.62
N MET A 3 -7.14 -26.35 -8.30
CA MET A 3 -8.23 -27.07 -7.62
C MET A 3 -9.61 -26.42 -7.84
N ARG A 4 -9.68 -25.30 -8.56
CA ARG A 4 -10.92 -24.56 -8.84
C ARG A 4 -11.40 -24.80 -10.26
N SER A 5 -12.51 -25.52 -10.38
CA SER A 5 -13.26 -25.68 -11.62
C SER A 5 -14.16 -24.49 -11.95
N ASP A 6 -14.41 -23.58 -10.99
CA ASP A 6 -15.34 -22.47 -11.11
C ASP A 6 -14.75 -21.24 -11.82
N GLY A 7 -13.42 -21.14 -11.92
CA GLY A 7 -12.72 -20.04 -12.60
C GLY A 7 -12.98 -18.65 -11.98
N GLY A 8 -13.55 -18.60 -10.78
CA GLY A 8 -13.93 -17.34 -10.13
C GLY A 8 -12.71 -16.56 -9.61
N SER A 9 -12.79 -15.23 -9.65
CA SER A 9 -11.73 -14.32 -9.18
C SER A 9 -11.65 -14.18 -7.66
N VAL A 10 -12.73 -14.51 -6.93
CA VAL A 10 -12.78 -14.41 -5.47
C VAL A 10 -12.23 -15.67 -4.83
N MET A 11 -11.12 -15.52 -4.10
CA MET A 11 -10.38 -16.62 -3.47
C MET A 11 -10.83 -16.86 -2.01
N ARG A 12 -10.87 -18.12 -1.59
CA ARG A 12 -11.08 -18.52 -0.19
C ARG A 12 -9.73 -18.72 0.49
N GLY A 13 -9.70 -18.69 1.83
CA GLY A 13 -8.47 -18.90 2.59
C GLY A 13 -7.75 -20.22 2.25
N ASN A 14 -8.51 -21.32 2.03
CA ASN A 14 -7.92 -22.60 1.63
C ASN A 14 -7.27 -22.55 0.23
N ASP A 15 -7.82 -21.76 -0.70
CA ASP A 15 -7.27 -21.65 -2.06
C ASP A 15 -5.88 -21.00 -2.04
N LEU A 16 -5.70 -20.02 -1.15
CA LEU A 16 -4.41 -19.38 -0.92
C LEU A 16 -3.39 -20.36 -0.33
N LEU A 17 -3.79 -21.15 0.69
CA LEU A 17 -2.91 -22.12 1.32
C LEU A 17 -2.52 -23.27 0.38
N CYS A 18 -3.40 -23.65 -0.53
CA CYS A 18 -3.14 -24.68 -1.54
C CYS A 18 -2.34 -24.16 -2.74
N GLY A 19 -2.06 -22.86 -2.84
CA GLY A 19 -1.35 -22.28 -3.97
C GLY A 19 -2.13 -22.39 -5.28
N THR A 20 -3.46 -22.26 -5.22
CA THR A 20 -4.36 -22.47 -6.36
C THR A 20 -4.20 -21.39 -7.46
N ALA A 21 -3.67 -20.22 -7.12
CA ALA A 21 -3.40 -19.13 -8.06
C ALA A 21 -1.92 -18.73 -8.04
N ASP A 22 -1.39 -18.34 -9.20
CA ASP A 22 -0.03 -17.80 -9.33
C ASP A 22 0.09 -16.35 -8.83
N VAL A 23 -1.00 -15.58 -8.89
CA VAL A 23 -1.08 -14.18 -8.47
C VAL A 23 -2.31 -13.98 -7.59
N MET A 24 -2.11 -13.39 -6.41
CA MET A 24 -3.17 -13.02 -5.50
C MET A 24 -3.24 -11.50 -5.35
N VAL A 25 -4.41 -10.92 -5.62
CA VAL A 25 -4.67 -9.49 -5.46
C VAL A 25 -5.41 -9.27 -4.14
N THR A 26 -4.94 -8.31 -3.34
CA THR A 26 -5.54 -7.93 -2.05
C THR A 26 -5.46 -6.42 -1.87
N ASP A 27 -6.21 -5.88 -0.91
CA ASP A 27 -5.91 -4.55 -0.38
C ASP A 27 -4.57 -4.55 0.36
N THR A 28 -4.10 -3.35 0.71
CA THR A 28 -2.75 -3.14 1.23
C THR A 28 -2.56 -3.69 2.65
N LEU A 29 -3.58 -3.60 3.50
CA LEU A 29 -3.54 -4.12 4.87
C LEU A 29 -3.53 -5.64 4.88
N THR A 30 -4.44 -6.26 4.13
CA THR A 30 -4.52 -7.72 4.01
C THR A 30 -3.22 -8.30 3.44
N GLY A 31 -2.67 -7.67 2.40
CA GLY A 31 -1.39 -8.09 1.80
C GLY A 31 -0.22 -8.02 2.79
N ASN A 32 -0.13 -6.94 3.58
CA ASN A 32 0.89 -6.79 4.62
C ASN A 32 0.77 -7.89 5.69
N ILE A 33 -0.44 -8.17 6.17
CA ILE A 33 -0.68 -9.23 7.15
C ILE A 33 -0.26 -10.59 6.57
N MET A 34 -0.66 -10.90 5.34
CA MET A 34 -0.30 -12.15 4.66
C MET A 34 1.22 -12.32 4.56
N MET A 35 1.94 -11.27 4.14
CA MET A 35 3.41 -11.30 4.06
C MET A 35 4.05 -11.60 5.41
N LYS A 36 3.59 -10.95 6.50
CA LYS A 36 4.12 -11.19 7.84
C LYS A 36 3.80 -12.59 8.35
N VAL A 37 2.56 -13.05 8.19
CA VAL A 37 2.13 -14.39 8.63
C VAL A 37 2.95 -15.46 7.91
N PHE A 38 3.04 -15.43 6.58
CA PHE A 38 3.76 -16.48 5.87
C PHE A 38 5.27 -16.46 6.09
N SER A 39 5.85 -15.28 6.32
CA SER A 39 7.31 -15.16 6.49
C SER A 39 7.79 -15.44 7.92
N SER A 40 6.94 -15.26 8.93
CA SER A 40 7.36 -15.24 10.35
C SER A 40 6.44 -15.99 11.33
N PHE A 41 5.42 -16.73 10.85
CA PHE A 41 4.51 -17.48 11.72
C PHE A 41 5.26 -18.49 12.62
N THR A 42 6.27 -19.18 12.10
CA THR A 42 7.04 -20.19 12.86
C THR A 42 8.07 -19.59 13.82
N THR A 43 8.27 -18.27 13.79
CA THR A 43 9.30 -17.56 14.57
C THR A 43 8.70 -16.57 15.57
N GLY A 44 7.37 -16.54 15.69
CA GLY A 44 6.66 -15.64 16.59
C GLY A 44 6.64 -14.18 16.13
N GLY A 45 6.83 -13.90 14.84
CA GLY A 45 6.62 -12.57 14.26
C GLY A 45 7.80 -11.60 14.35
N SER A 46 8.85 -11.93 15.11
CA SER A 46 10.02 -11.06 15.31
C SER A 46 11.15 -11.26 14.30
N TYR A 47 11.07 -12.32 13.50
CA TYR A 47 12.09 -12.71 12.54
C TYR A 47 11.47 -13.36 11.30
N GLU A 48 11.64 -12.78 10.12
CA GLU A 48 11.15 -13.41 8.88
C GLU A 48 12.15 -14.48 8.44
N ALA A 49 11.75 -15.75 8.52
CA ALA A 49 12.61 -16.90 8.20
C ALA A 49 12.39 -17.45 6.77
N SER A 50 11.27 -17.10 6.12
CA SER A 50 10.88 -17.63 4.82
C SER A 50 10.33 -16.54 3.91
N GLY A 51 10.45 -16.72 2.60
CA GLY A 51 9.97 -15.79 1.58
C GLY A 51 11.10 -15.02 0.85
N PHE A 52 10.68 -14.04 0.04
CA PHE A 52 11.54 -13.26 -0.88
C PHE A 52 11.48 -11.75 -0.59
N GLY A 53 11.05 -11.35 0.61
CA GLY A 53 10.75 -9.97 0.96
C GLY A 53 9.45 -9.48 0.31
N TYR A 54 9.24 -8.16 0.28
CA TYR A 54 8.03 -7.55 -0.26
C TYR A 54 8.01 -7.49 -1.80
N GLY A 55 9.12 -7.85 -2.46
CA GLY A 55 9.25 -7.75 -3.90
C GLY A 55 9.41 -6.30 -4.38
N PRO A 56 9.34 -6.07 -5.71
CA PRO A 56 9.50 -4.75 -6.30
C PRO A 56 8.22 -3.91 -6.15
N GLY A 57 8.37 -2.61 -5.89
CA GLY A 57 7.31 -1.65 -6.17
C GLY A 57 7.11 -1.52 -7.68
N ILE A 58 5.89 -1.76 -8.17
CA ILE A 58 5.51 -1.61 -9.58
C ILE A 58 4.50 -0.46 -9.68
N GLY A 59 4.83 0.53 -10.48
CA GLY A 59 3.95 1.67 -10.77
C GLY A 59 4.14 2.12 -12.21
N GLU A 60 3.16 2.87 -12.70
CA GLU A 60 3.33 3.59 -13.95
C GLU A 60 4.43 4.66 -13.79
N ASP A 61 5.23 4.87 -14.84
CA ASP A 61 6.34 5.82 -14.89
C ASP A 61 7.46 5.61 -13.84
N TYR A 62 7.51 4.44 -13.22
CA TYR A 62 8.62 4.04 -12.35
C TYR A 62 9.78 3.43 -13.16
N GLU A 63 10.88 4.17 -13.25
CA GLU A 63 12.09 3.69 -13.93
C GLU A 63 12.99 2.82 -13.05
N ARG A 64 12.80 2.87 -11.73
CA ARG A 64 13.66 2.19 -10.75
C ARG A 64 12.98 0.98 -10.14
N THR A 65 13.66 -0.16 -10.21
CA THR A 65 13.29 -1.36 -9.47
C THR A 65 13.72 -1.23 -8.01
N ILE A 66 12.77 -0.97 -7.11
CA ILE A 66 13.01 -0.81 -5.67
C ILE A 66 12.42 -2.02 -4.95
N LEU A 67 13.26 -2.75 -4.22
CA LEU A 67 12.83 -3.84 -3.34
C LEU A 67 12.99 -3.41 -1.88
N ILE A 68 11.98 -3.72 -1.07
CA ILE A 68 11.94 -3.35 0.35
C ILE A 68 12.04 -4.62 1.20
N LEU A 69 12.80 -4.51 2.29
CA LEU A 69 12.92 -5.52 3.32
C LEU A 69 12.53 -4.94 4.68
N SER A 70 11.99 -5.80 5.53
CA SER A 70 11.74 -5.47 6.92
C SER A 70 13.05 -5.49 7.70
N ARG A 71 13.12 -4.72 8.79
CA ARG A 71 14.20 -4.87 9.77
C ARG A 71 14.24 -6.28 10.38
N ALA A 72 13.09 -6.95 10.43
CA ALA A 72 12.97 -8.33 10.89
C ALA A 72 13.39 -9.36 9.85
N SER A 73 13.71 -8.95 8.61
CA SER A 73 14.06 -9.88 7.54
C SER A 73 15.35 -10.63 7.85
N GLY A 74 15.22 -11.95 8.02
CA GLY A 74 16.33 -12.84 8.30
C GLY A 74 17.25 -13.06 7.11
N VAL A 75 18.45 -13.59 7.37
CA VAL A 75 19.45 -13.90 6.33
C VAL A 75 18.87 -14.69 5.15
N PRO A 76 18.02 -15.72 5.33
CA PRO A 76 17.41 -16.45 4.22
C PRO A 76 16.53 -15.57 3.32
N VAL A 77 15.72 -14.70 3.92
CA VAL A 77 14.80 -13.80 3.20
C VAL A 77 15.58 -12.75 2.42
N VAL A 78 16.63 -12.18 3.03
CA VAL A 78 17.53 -11.23 2.37
C VAL A 78 18.20 -11.86 1.16
N ALA A 79 18.74 -13.09 1.29
CA ALA A 79 19.38 -13.81 0.19
C ALA A 79 18.40 -14.09 -0.97
N ASN A 80 17.19 -14.51 -0.64
CA ASN A 80 16.12 -14.74 -1.61
C ASN A 80 15.71 -13.45 -2.33
N ALA A 81 15.53 -12.35 -1.60
CA ALA A 81 15.21 -11.04 -2.18
C ALA A 81 16.30 -10.55 -3.14
N LEU A 82 17.58 -10.78 -2.82
CA LEU A 82 18.69 -10.46 -3.72
C LEU A 82 18.66 -11.33 -4.99
N SER A 83 18.36 -12.63 -4.87
CA SER A 83 18.19 -13.47 -6.05
C SER A 83 17.01 -13.01 -6.90
N TYR A 84 15.90 -12.61 -6.28
CA TYR A 84 14.75 -12.09 -6.99
C TYR A 84 15.07 -10.77 -7.71
N ALA A 85 15.78 -9.85 -7.05
CA ALA A 85 16.27 -8.62 -7.67
C ALA A 85 17.14 -8.89 -8.91
N LYS A 86 18.03 -9.90 -8.84
CA LYS A 86 18.85 -10.35 -9.99
C LYS A 86 17.96 -10.84 -11.14
N ASP A 87 16.92 -11.62 -10.85
CA ASP A 87 16.02 -12.14 -11.87
C ASP A 87 15.15 -11.04 -12.49
N LEU A 88 14.71 -10.05 -11.70
CA LEU A 88 14.00 -8.86 -12.19
C LEU A 88 14.88 -8.00 -13.12
N ALA A 89 16.14 -7.80 -12.75
CA ALA A 89 17.10 -7.06 -13.57
C ALA A 89 17.36 -7.77 -14.90
N LYS A 90 17.61 -9.09 -14.88
CA LYS A 90 17.75 -9.90 -16.10
C LYS A 90 16.49 -9.90 -16.95
N GLY A 91 15.32 -9.88 -16.32
CA GLY A 91 14.01 -9.86 -16.95
C GLY A 91 13.62 -8.51 -17.56
N LYS A 92 14.44 -7.47 -17.42
CA LYS A 92 14.17 -6.10 -17.92
C LYS A 92 12.81 -5.59 -17.47
N LEU A 93 12.54 -5.68 -16.16
CA LEU A 93 11.24 -5.38 -15.55
C LEU A 93 10.64 -4.05 -16.04
N ALA A 94 11.41 -2.96 -16.02
CA ALA A 94 10.93 -1.64 -16.43
C ALA A 94 10.42 -1.61 -17.89
N GLU A 95 11.13 -2.25 -18.82
CA GLU A 95 10.70 -2.35 -20.23
C GLU A 95 9.37 -3.10 -20.34
N LYS A 96 9.24 -4.21 -19.60
CA LYS A 96 8.01 -5.01 -19.59
C LYS A 96 6.83 -4.26 -18.98
N CYS A 97 7.03 -3.61 -17.83
CA CYS A 97 5.99 -2.82 -17.18
C CYS A 97 5.48 -1.71 -18.09
N SER A 98 6.38 -0.96 -18.73
CA SER A 98 5.99 0.10 -19.68
C SER A 98 5.14 -0.43 -20.83
N LEU A 99 5.53 -1.59 -21.40
CA LEU A 99 4.76 -2.23 -22.47
C LEU A 99 3.37 -2.68 -21.99
N GLU A 100 3.28 -3.32 -20.82
CA GLU A 100 2.00 -3.79 -20.28
C GLU A 100 1.06 -2.64 -19.93
N PHE A 101 1.56 -1.56 -19.32
CA PHE A 101 0.75 -0.36 -19.07
C PHE A 101 0.25 0.27 -20.38
N ALA A 102 1.11 0.38 -21.40
CA ALA A 102 0.69 0.89 -22.70
C ALA A 102 -0.40 0.01 -23.35
N ASN A 103 -0.31 -1.31 -23.21
CA ASN A 103 -1.32 -2.24 -23.70
C ASN A 103 -2.63 -2.12 -22.91
N ALA A 104 -2.56 -2.01 -21.58
CA ALA A 104 -3.72 -1.85 -20.72
C ALA A 104 -4.45 -0.53 -21.01
N LYS A 105 -3.72 0.58 -21.19
CA LYS A 105 -4.30 1.87 -21.59
C LYS A 105 -4.99 1.80 -22.94
N LYS A 106 -4.37 1.15 -23.94
CA LYS A 106 -5.02 0.89 -25.24
C LYS A 106 -6.29 0.04 -25.12
N ALA A 107 -6.39 -0.79 -24.08
CA ALA A 107 -7.57 -1.61 -23.79
C ALA A 107 -8.63 -0.87 -22.94
N GLY A 108 -8.44 0.42 -22.66
CA GLY A 108 -9.41 1.24 -21.93
C GLY A 108 -9.21 1.27 -20.41
N LEU A 109 -8.02 0.95 -19.90
CA LEU A 109 -7.73 1.03 -18.46
C LEU A 109 -8.07 2.42 -17.88
N ASP A 110 -7.72 3.50 -18.58
CA ASP A 110 -7.96 4.87 -18.11
C ASP A 110 -9.47 5.16 -17.94
N GLU A 111 -10.28 4.73 -18.91
CA GLU A 111 -11.75 4.88 -18.88
C GLU A 111 -12.38 4.10 -17.73
N ILE A 112 -11.90 2.88 -17.48
CA ILE A 112 -12.34 2.05 -16.35
C ILE A 112 -12.00 2.76 -15.03
N LEU A 113 -10.77 3.25 -14.88
CA LEU A 113 -10.34 3.96 -13.67
C LEU A 113 -11.14 5.24 -13.43
N GLU A 114 -11.42 6.01 -14.47
CA GLU A 114 -12.28 7.20 -14.38
C GLU A 114 -13.71 6.85 -13.93
N SER A 115 -14.31 5.82 -14.52
CA SER A 115 -15.66 5.38 -14.13
C SER A 115 -15.78 4.96 -12.66
N LEU A 116 -14.70 4.40 -12.10
CA LEU A 116 -14.62 4.00 -10.69
C LEU A 116 -14.39 5.20 -9.75
N LYS A 117 -13.70 6.25 -10.22
CA LYS A 117 -13.52 7.50 -9.46
C LYS A 117 -14.83 8.27 -9.34
N GLU A 118 -15.66 8.27 -10.38
CA GLU A 118 -16.96 8.96 -10.35
C GLU A 118 -17.92 8.34 -9.33
N THR A 119 -17.82 7.03 -9.07
CA THR A 119 -18.61 6.35 -8.05
C THR A 119 -18.14 6.66 -6.61
N LYS A 120 -16.91 7.17 -6.45
CA LYS A 120 -16.30 7.55 -5.18
C LYS A 120 -16.36 9.05 -4.87
N LYS A 121 -17.00 9.88 -5.71
CA LYS A 121 -17.21 11.30 -5.42
C LYS A 121 -18.20 11.49 -4.27
N THR A 122 -17.74 11.35 -3.03
CA THR A 122 -18.12 12.29 -1.98
C THR A 122 -17.50 13.64 -2.35
N GLU A 123 -18.33 14.67 -2.32
CA GLU A 123 -18.05 16.03 -2.77
C GLU A 123 -16.85 16.64 -2.03
N THR A 124 -15.64 16.53 -2.58
CA THR A 124 -14.57 17.46 -2.25
C THR A 124 -13.93 17.92 -3.55
N ALA A 125 -14.47 19.02 -4.07
CA ALA A 125 -13.82 19.80 -5.10
C ALA A 125 -12.37 20.09 -4.69
N ALA A 126 -11.47 19.94 -5.67
CA ALA A 126 -10.06 20.30 -5.58
C ALA A 126 -9.93 21.83 -5.38
N GLU A 127 -10.11 22.29 -4.15
CA GLU A 127 -9.54 23.56 -3.72
C GLU A 127 -8.03 23.34 -3.52
N GLU A 128 -7.20 24.22 -4.08
CA GLU A 128 -5.77 24.29 -3.74
C GLU A 128 -5.65 24.64 -2.25
N VAL A 129 -5.58 23.62 -1.39
CA VAL A 129 -5.39 23.80 0.03
C VAL A 129 -3.95 24.22 0.27
N LYS A 130 -3.74 25.45 0.73
CA LYS A 130 -2.40 25.92 1.10
C LYS A 130 -1.92 25.18 2.34
N MET A 131 -0.73 24.61 2.24
CA MET A 131 -0.04 23.99 3.37
C MET A 131 0.07 25.00 4.53
N PRO A 132 -0.40 24.65 5.75
CA PRO A 132 -0.27 25.48 6.95
C PRO A 132 1.20 25.74 7.32
N GLU A 133 1.44 26.65 8.28
CA GLU A 133 2.79 26.87 8.80
C GLU A 133 3.38 25.57 9.33
N LYS A 134 4.63 25.29 8.96
CA LYS A 134 5.30 24.03 9.29
C LYS A 134 5.50 23.93 10.79
N GLU A 135 4.96 22.87 11.38
CA GLU A 135 5.12 22.52 12.80
C GLU A 135 5.94 21.23 12.96
N THR A 136 6.51 21.01 14.14
CA THR A 136 7.18 19.75 14.46
C THR A 136 6.14 18.65 14.66
N VAL A 137 6.15 17.64 13.78
CA VAL A 137 5.22 16.51 13.84
C VAL A 137 5.79 15.35 14.66
N THR A 138 5.40 15.25 15.93
CA THR A 138 5.81 14.17 16.84
C THR A 138 4.72 13.13 17.08
N GLY A 139 3.45 13.52 16.96
CA GLY A 139 2.29 12.65 17.07
C GLY A 139 2.09 11.79 15.82
N GLN A 140 1.54 10.59 16.00
CA GLN A 140 1.24 9.65 14.92
C GLN A 140 -0.19 9.15 15.05
N ILE A 141 -0.98 9.36 14.00
CA ILE A 141 -2.34 8.86 13.87
C ILE A 141 -2.29 7.69 12.90
N ALA A 142 -2.64 6.50 13.38
CA ALA A 142 -2.69 5.27 12.60
C ALA A 142 -4.13 4.91 12.23
N GLY A 143 -4.31 3.94 11.34
CA GLY A 143 -5.64 3.44 10.94
C GLY A 143 -6.21 4.10 9.68
N ILE A 144 -5.39 4.89 8.98
CA ILE A 144 -5.73 5.50 7.70
C ILE A 144 -5.26 4.57 6.58
N ASP A 145 -6.09 4.34 5.56
CA ASP A 145 -5.70 3.57 4.39
C ASP A 145 -4.62 4.33 3.58
N ILE A 146 -3.70 3.62 2.95
CA ILE A 146 -2.64 4.23 2.15
C ILE A 146 -3.21 5.03 0.97
N MET A 147 -4.36 4.59 0.44
CA MET A 147 -5.02 5.22 -0.69
C MET A 147 -5.65 6.57 -0.32
N ASP A 148 -6.01 6.73 0.95
CA ASP A 148 -6.67 7.94 1.48
C ASP A 148 -5.68 8.85 2.23
N LEU A 149 -4.39 8.49 2.29
CA LEU A 149 -3.40 9.15 3.14
C LEU A 149 -3.16 10.61 2.76
N GLU A 150 -3.06 10.90 1.47
CA GLU A 150 -2.85 12.26 0.97
C GLU A 150 -4.13 13.12 1.10
N ASP A 151 -5.30 12.51 0.93
CA ASP A 151 -6.59 13.19 1.13
C ASP A 151 -6.83 13.51 2.61
N ALA A 152 -6.44 12.61 3.52
CA ALA A 152 -6.46 12.82 4.96
C ALA A 152 -5.53 13.97 5.40
N VAL A 153 -4.31 14.03 4.85
CA VAL A 153 -3.38 15.15 5.08
C VAL A 153 -3.99 16.47 4.58
N THR A 154 -4.58 16.44 3.39
CA THR A 154 -5.21 17.62 2.78
C THR A 154 -6.42 18.08 3.59
N ALA A 155 -7.23 17.17 4.13
CA ALA A 155 -8.35 17.50 5.01
C ALA A 155 -7.89 18.20 6.29
N LEU A 156 -6.77 17.78 6.87
CA LEU A 156 -6.17 18.47 8.02
C LEU A 156 -5.65 19.86 7.65
N TRP A 157 -5.07 20.03 6.47
CA TRP A 157 -4.63 21.33 6.00
C TRP A 157 -5.81 22.30 5.81
N LYS A 158 -7.00 21.83 5.41
CA LYS A 158 -8.23 22.66 5.32
C LYS A 158 -8.66 23.21 6.68
N GLU A 159 -8.43 22.44 7.75
CA GLU A 159 -8.66 22.85 9.15
C GLU A 159 -7.46 23.61 9.74
N ASN A 160 -6.50 24.02 8.90
CA ASN A 160 -5.28 24.75 9.27
C ASN A 160 -4.38 24.00 10.27
N ILE A 161 -4.37 22.66 10.18
CA ILE A 161 -3.52 21.77 10.98
C ILE A 161 -2.38 21.25 10.10
N TYR A 162 -1.14 21.52 10.48
CA TYR A 162 0.01 20.97 9.75
C TYR A 162 0.13 19.46 9.96
N ALA A 163 0.22 18.73 8.85
CA ALA A 163 0.31 17.27 8.83
C ALA A 163 1.25 16.79 7.72
N GLU A 164 1.94 15.68 7.97
CA GLU A 164 2.80 14.98 7.00
C GLU A 164 2.37 13.50 6.87
N SER A 165 2.42 12.94 5.66
CA SER A 165 2.20 11.52 5.43
C SER A 165 3.43 10.68 5.82
N GLY A 166 3.22 9.43 6.25
CA GLY A 166 4.30 8.54 6.63
C GLY A 166 3.90 7.07 6.71
N MET A 167 4.88 6.21 6.97
CA MET A 167 4.70 4.76 7.17
C MET A 167 5.20 4.35 8.56
N GLY A 168 4.30 3.82 9.37
CA GLY A 168 4.57 3.26 10.70
C GLY A 168 4.72 1.74 10.67
N CYS A 169 5.02 1.15 11.84
CA CYS A 169 5.18 -0.31 11.97
C CYS A 169 3.89 -1.11 11.67
N THR A 170 2.73 -0.49 11.85
CA THR A 170 1.40 -1.07 11.67
C THR A 170 0.71 -0.68 10.36
N GLY A 171 1.31 0.21 9.56
CA GLY A 171 0.71 0.69 8.31
C GLY A 171 0.90 2.18 8.08
N PRO A 172 0.14 2.77 7.16
CA PRO A 172 0.14 4.20 6.88
C PRO A 172 -0.20 5.01 8.14
N ILE A 173 0.48 6.12 8.33
CA ILE A 173 0.27 7.04 9.45
C ILE A 173 0.24 8.49 8.97
N VAL A 174 -0.58 9.30 9.60
CA VAL A 174 -0.51 10.76 9.48
C VAL A 174 0.20 11.31 10.70
N ARG A 175 1.19 12.17 10.46
CA ARG A 175 2.01 12.79 11.50
C ARG A 175 1.54 14.21 11.75
N VAL A 176 1.28 14.55 13.00
CA VAL A 176 0.81 15.88 13.43
C VAL A 176 1.56 16.34 14.69
N SER A 177 1.44 17.62 15.04
CA SER A 177 1.90 18.12 16.34
C SER A 177 1.09 17.47 17.48
N GLU A 178 1.76 17.07 18.57
CA GLU A 178 1.10 16.49 19.74
C GLU A 178 -0.01 17.40 20.31
N ALA A 179 0.22 18.71 20.29
CA ALA A 179 -0.75 19.69 20.77
C ALA A 179 -2.05 19.74 19.94
N ARG A 180 -2.01 19.23 18.70
CA ARG A 180 -3.15 19.24 17.76
C ARG A 180 -3.72 17.84 17.50
N MET A 181 -3.28 16.81 18.24
CA MET A 181 -3.72 15.42 18.05
C MET A 181 -5.24 15.26 18.17
N GLU A 182 -5.86 15.76 19.23
CA GLU A 182 -7.31 15.62 19.44
C GLU A 182 -8.13 16.32 18.35
N ALA A 183 -7.71 17.52 17.97
CA ALA A 183 -8.33 18.28 16.88
C ALA A 183 -8.17 17.55 15.53
N ALA A 184 -7.00 16.97 15.27
CA ALA A 184 -6.72 16.21 14.06
C ALA A 184 -7.56 14.92 13.98
N ILE A 185 -7.66 14.16 15.07
CA ILE A 185 -8.52 12.97 15.13
C ILE A 185 -9.98 13.35 14.86
N THR A 186 -10.47 14.41 15.52
CA THR A 186 -11.85 14.88 15.33
C THR A 186 -12.12 15.28 13.88
N ALA A 187 -11.18 15.99 13.25
CA ALA A 187 -11.27 16.38 11.85
C ALA A 187 -11.27 15.15 10.90
N LEU A 188 -10.43 14.16 11.18
CA LEU A 188 -10.32 12.93 10.37
C LEU A 188 -11.53 12.01 10.52
N VAL A 189 -12.12 11.89 11.72
CA VAL A 189 -13.38 11.17 11.94
C VAL A 189 -14.53 11.86 11.21
N LYS A 190 -14.60 13.21 11.30
CA LYS A 190 -15.60 14.00 10.57
C LYS A 190 -15.46 13.87 9.05
N ALA A 191 -14.24 13.69 8.57
CA ALA A 191 -13.93 13.45 7.16
C ALA A 191 -14.00 11.97 6.75
N GLU A 192 -14.47 11.08 7.63
CA GLU A 192 -14.67 9.64 7.41
C GLU A 192 -13.38 8.84 7.08
N PHE A 193 -12.21 9.39 7.39
CA PHE A 193 -10.93 8.70 7.23
C PHE A 193 -10.57 7.79 8.41
N LEU A 194 -11.27 7.93 9.53
CA LEU A 194 -11.13 7.11 10.74
C LEU A 194 -12.52 6.67 11.21
N ALA A 195 -12.62 5.43 11.68
CA ALA A 195 -13.77 4.97 12.45
C ALA A 195 -13.68 5.50 13.90
N GLU A 196 -14.83 5.85 14.51
CA GLU A 196 -14.95 6.24 15.93
C GLU A 196 -14.35 5.21 16.91
#